data_AF-A0A662TBU1-F1
#
_entry.id   AF-A0A662TBU1-F1
#
_cell.length_a   1.000
_cell.length_b   1.000
_cell.length_c   1.000
_cell.angle_alpha   90.00
_cell.angle_beta   90.00
_cell.angle_gamma   90.00
#
_symmetry.space_group_name_H-M   'P 1'
#
loop_
_entity.id
_entity.type
_entity.pdbx_description
1 polymer ?
#
loop_
_entity_poly.entity_id
_entity_poly.type
_entity_poly.pdbx_seq_one_letter_code
_entity_poly.pdbx_strand_id
1 'polypeptide(L)' 'MRNVAIIGVGMTKFGELWDKQLRDLFIDASLEAIKDAKVDLKDIQAIYIGNMSAGEWVEQEHIGPLMADYLGVRGIPS' A
#
# COMPACT_ATOMS: atom_id res chain seq x y z
N MET A 1 -26.73 -1.47 5.73
CA MET A 1 -25.47 -2.12 6.15
C MET A 1 -25.19 -3.23 5.15
N ARG A 2 -23.98 -3.33 4.62
CA ARG A 2 -23.60 -4.36 3.64
C ARG A 2 -22.54 -5.29 4.24
N ASN A 3 -22.55 -6.56 3.85
CA ASN A 3 -21.50 -7.50 4.24
C ASN A 3 -20.17 -7.11 3.59
N VAL A 4 -19.06 -7.41 4.27
CA VAL A 4 -17.69 -7.14 3.82
C VAL A 4 -16.90 -8.44 3.90
N ALA A 5 -16.02 -8.67 2.92
CA ALA A 5 -15.15 -9.84 2.87
C ALA A 5 -13.72 -9.41 2.55
N ILE A 6 -12.75 -10.19 3.02
CA ILE A 6 -11.34 -10.07 2.64
C ILE A 6 -11.13 -11.06 1.50
N ILE A 7 -10.65 -10.58 0.35
CA ILE A 7 -10.47 -11.40 -0.86
C ILE A 7 -9.00 -11.64 -1.22
N GLY A 8 -8.06 -10.92 -0.61
CA GLY A 8 -6.63 -11.16 -0.76
C GLY A 8 -5.80 -10.47 0.31
N VAL A 9 -4.59 -10.98 0.53
CA VAL A 9 -3.63 -10.46 1.52
C VAL A 9 -2.22 -10.47 0.95
N GLY A 10 -1.37 -9.56 1.43
CA GLY A 10 0.03 -9.47 1.03
C GLY A 10 0.87 -8.90 2.17
N MET A 11 2.12 -9.34 2.28
CA MET A 11 2.97 -9.04 3.42
C MET A 11 4.44 -9.21 3.07
N THR A 12 5.23 -8.15 3.32
CA THR A 12 6.67 -8.25 3.19
C THR A 12 7.28 -9.10 4.30
N LYS A 13 8.52 -9.54 4.13
CA LYS A 13 9.32 -10.05 5.25
C LYS A 13 9.52 -8.95 6.29
N PHE A 14 9.66 -9.35 7.55
CA PHE A 14 9.92 -8.44 8.66
C PHE A 14 11.38 -8.57 9.07
N GLY A 15 12.02 -7.44 9.39
CA GLY A 15 13.40 -7.40 9.85
C GLY A 15 14.13 -6.17 9.34
N GLU A 16 15.45 -6.29 9.29
CA GLU A 16 16.36 -5.23 8.85
C GLU A 16 16.53 -5.27 7.33
N LEU A 17 15.70 -4.50 6.63
CA LEU A 17 15.65 -4.48 5.17
C LEU A 17 16.38 -3.26 4.61
N TRP A 18 17.71 -3.25 4.74
CA TRP A 18 18.55 -2.10 4.40
C TRP A 18 18.55 -1.73 2.91
N ASP A 19 18.15 -2.65 2.04
CA ASP A 19 18.04 -2.48 0.59
C ASP A 19 16.66 -2.00 0.13
N LYS A 20 15.71 -1.82 1.06
CA LYS A 20 14.33 -1.43 0.76
C LYS A 20 14.01 -0.05 1.30
N GLN A 21 13.35 0.75 0.47
CA GLN A 21 12.73 2.00 0.90
C GLN A 21 11.31 1.74 1.42
N LEU A 22 10.76 2.71 2.15
CA LEU A 22 9.37 2.70 2.61
C LEU A 22 8.38 2.38 1.48
N ARG A 23 8.60 2.98 0.31
CA ARG A 23 7.75 2.78 -0.88
C ARG A 23 7.86 1.37 -1.44
N ASP A 24 9.05 0.79 -1.44
CA ASP A 24 9.25 -0.57 -1.92
C ASP A 24 8.48 -1.57 -1.05
N LEU A 25 8.52 -1.40 0.27
CA LEU A 25 7.76 -2.24 1.21
C LEU A 25 6.26 -2.14 0.96
N PHE A 26 5.74 -0.93 0.76
CA PHE A 26 4.34 -0.71 0.45
C PHE A 26 3.94 -1.37 -0.87
N ILE A 27 4.73 -1.20 -1.93
CA ILE A 27 4.44 -1.73 -3.26
C ILE A 27 4.51 -3.26 -3.27
N ASP A 28 5.55 -3.85 -2.68
CA ASP A 28 5.71 -5.30 -2.62
C ASP A 28 4.50 -5.98 -1.95
N ALA A 29 4.10 -5.49 -0.77
CA ALA A 29 2.93 -6.02 -0.06
C ALA A 29 1.62 -5.76 -0.81
N SER A 30 1.46 -4.59 -1.43
CA SER A 30 0.24 -4.23 -2.16
C SER A 30 0.06 -5.08 -3.41
N LEU A 31 1.11 -5.27 -4.21
CA LEU A 31 1.06 -6.08 -5.43
C LEU A 31 0.81 -7.56 -5.11
N GLU A 32 1.36 -8.07 -4.00
CA GLU A 32 1.05 -9.41 -3.52
C GLU A 32 -0.44 -9.56 -3.15
N ALA A 33 -0.99 -8.60 -2.40
CA ALA A 33 -2.40 -8.61 -2.00
C ALA A 33 -3.35 -8.54 -3.20
N ILE A 34 -3.05 -7.68 -4.17
CA ILE A 34 -3.84 -7.51 -5.40
C ILE A 34 -3.81 -8.80 -6.23
N LYS A 35 -2.64 -9.44 -6.33
CA LYS A 35 -2.48 -10.72 -7.04
C LYS A 35 -3.25 -11.85 -6.35
N ASP A 36 -3.19 -11.93 -5.02
CA ASP A 36 -3.94 -12.92 -4.24
C ASP A 36 -5.45 -12.73 -4.40
N ALA A 37 -5.91 -11.47 -4.41
CA ALA A 37 -7.29 -11.09 -4.68
C ALA A 37 -7.77 -11.37 -6.10
N LYS A 38 -6.85 -11.59 -7.06
CA LYS A 38 -7.13 -11.79 -8.49
C LYS A 38 -7.95 -10.65 -9.11
N VAL A 39 -7.60 -9.41 -8.77
CA VAL A 39 -8.20 -8.19 -9.33
C VAL A 39 -7.14 -7.36 -10.07
N ASP A 40 -7.58 -6.43 -10.92
CA ASP A 40 -6.69 -5.47 -11.58
C ASP A 40 -6.53 -4.20 -10.72
N LEU A 41 -5.42 -3.46 -10.90
CA LEU A 41 -5.20 -2.17 -10.22
C LEU A 41 -6.33 -1.16 -10.44
N LYS A 42 -6.97 -1.18 -11.62
CA LYS A 42 -8.10 -0.30 -11.97
C LYS A 42 -9.36 -0.56 -11.14
N ASP A 43 -9.45 -1.73 -10.50
CA ASP A 43 -10.61 -2.12 -9.69
C ASP A 43 -10.50 -1.55 -8.27
N ILE A 44 -9.33 -1.01 -7.89
CA ILE A 44 -9.11 -0.35 -6.60
C ILE A 44 -9.74 1.04 -6.61
N GLN A 45 -10.68 1.27 -5.70
CA GLN A 45 -11.47 2.50 -5.65
C GLN A 45 -11.04 3.46 -4.55
N ALA A 46 -10.31 2.98 -3.55
CA ALA A 46 -9.73 3.76 -2.47
C ALA A 46 -8.62 2.95 -1.78
N ILE A 47 -7.68 3.64 -1.15
CA ILE A 47 -6.70 3.02 -0.25
C ILE A 47 -6.74 3.71 1.12
N TYR A 48 -6.37 2.97 2.17
CA TYR A 48 -6.27 3.48 3.53
C TYR A 48 -4.93 3.05 4.09
N ILE A 49 -4.12 4.02 4.53
CA ILE A 49 -2.72 3.78 4.88
C ILE A 49 -2.47 4.15 6.33
N GLY A 50 -1.90 3.20 7.07
CA GLY A 50 -1.34 3.43 8.39
C GLY A 50 0.18 3.40 8.34
N ASN A 51 0.82 4.49 8.77
CA ASN A 51 2.27 4.55 8.92
C ASN A 51 2.61 5.51 10.06
N MET A 52 3.54 5.12 10.91
CA MET A 52 3.98 5.92 12.05
C MET A 52 5.36 6.57 11.80
N SER A 53 6.21 5.91 11.03
CA SER A 53 7.64 6.19 10.98
C SER A 53 8.09 7.13 9.86
N ALA A 54 7.25 7.39 8.85
CA ALA A 54 7.65 8.14 7.65
C ALA A 54 7.96 9.60 7.94
N GLY A 55 7.16 10.26 8.78
CA GLY A 55 7.38 11.66 9.16
C GLY A 55 8.69 11.86 9.90
N GLU A 56 8.98 11.00 10.88
CA GLU A 56 10.17 11.14 11.74
C GLU A 56 11.47 10.67 11.07
N TRP A 57 11.44 9.55 10.35
CA TRP A 57 12.67 8.89 9.87
C TRP A 57 12.94 9.09 8.39
N VAL A 58 11.92 9.44 7.62
CA VAL A 58 12.01 9.65 6.16
C VAL A 58 11.67 11.10 5.80
N GLU A 59 11.33 11.93 6.79
CA GLU A 59 10.87 13.31 6.61
C GLU A 59 9.73 13.43 5.58
N GLN A 60 8.88 12.39 5.53
CA GLN A 60 7.85 12.23 4.52
C GLN A 60 6.46 12.14 5.16
N GLU A 61 5.74 13.24 5.07
CA GLU A 61 4.32 13.33 5.40
C GLU A 61 3.43 13.01 4.18
N HIS A 62 2.12 13.21 4.32
CA HIS A 62 1.15 13.14 3.21
C HIS A 62 1.28 11.85 2.38
N ILE A 63 1.44 10.73 3.09
CA ILE A 63 1.77 9.42 2.52
C ILE A 63 0.64 8.82 1.67
N GLY A 64 -0.63 9.16 1.92
CA GLY A 64 -1.77 8.61 1.18
C GLY A 64 -1.62 8.83 -0.33
N PRO A 65 -1.59 10.09 -0.79
CA PRO A 65 -1.40 10.40 -2.20
C PRO A 65 -0.04 9.96 -2.76
N LEU A 66 1.02 10.00 -1.93
CA LEU A 66 2.34 9.51 -2.34
C LEU A 66 2.28 8.02 -2.70
N MET A 67 1.68 7.19 -1.85
CA MET A 67 1.61 5.76 -2.08
C MET A 67 0.62 5.39 -3.20
N ALA A 68 -0.48 6.14 -3.34
CA ALA A 68 -1.39 6.01 -4.48
C ALA A 68 -0.68 6.30 -5.81
N ASP A 69 0.21 7.29 -5.82
CA ASP A 69 1.07 7.59 -6.96
C ASP A 69 2.00 6.41 -7.29
N TYR A 70 2.81 5.96 -6.32
CA TYR A 70 3.75 4.86 -6.55
C TYR A 70 3.09 3.54 -6.95
N LEU A 71 1.87 3.26 -6.48
CA LEU A 71 1.10 2.07 -6.85
C LEU A 71 0.47 2.17 -8.26
N GLY A 72 0.46 3.37 -8.85
CA GLY A 72 -0.10 3.60 -10.17
C GLY A 72 -1.63 3.77 -10.17
N VAL A 73 -2.23 4.13 -9.04
CA VAL A 73 -3.68 4.29 -8.87
C VAL A 73 -4.07 5.74 -8.56
N ARG A 74 -3.36 6.70 -9.15
CA ARG A 74 -3.62 8.15 -8.96
C ARG A 74 -5.09 8.50 -9.22
N GLY A 75 -5.60 9.46 -8.45
CA GLY A 75 -6.94 10.02 -8.62
C GLY A 75 -8.04 9.32 -7.81
N ILE A 76 -7.72 8.21 -7.13
CA ILE A 76 -8.61 7.62 -6.13
C ILE A 76 -8.37 8.26 -4.74
N PRO A 77 -9.37 8.26 -3.85
CA PRO A 77 -9.19 8.65 -2.45
C PRO A 77 -8.13 7.78 -1.74
N SER A 78 -7.25 8.43 -0.97
CA SER A 78 -6.10 7.81 -0.28
C SER A 78 -5.77 8.50 1.03
#